data_AF-A0A538GVD5-F1
#
_entry.id   AF-A0A538GVD5-F1
#
_cell.length_a   1.000
_cell.length_b   1.000
_cell.length_c   1.000
_cell.angle_alpha   90.00
_cell.angle_beta   90.00
_cell.angle_gamma   90.00
#
_symmetry.space_group_name_H-M   'P 1'
#
loop_
_entity.id
_entity.type
_entity.pdbx_description
1 polymer ?
#
loop_
_entity_poly.entity_id
_entity_poly.type
_entity_poly.pdbx_seq_one_letter_code
_entity_poly.pdbx_strand_id
1 'polypeptide(L)'
;MTVIVSLHVATGAAAGAASGSRVAALLLGPILHLAGDRLPHQDIGSRRFEIGSGLAGLVLLAARRGPLDPATIGAGASSVPDLEHVLPFLRPHGRKLFHGRPGWHRSGRFPAGLQLLLAGAILGALVAPPSRAD
;
A
#
# COMPACT_ATOMS: atom_id res chain seq x y z
N MET A 1 5.22 13.27 -0.31
CA MET A 1 4.79 12.98 1.05
C MET A 1 3.63 12.03 0.90
N THR A 2 3.98 10.79 0.65
CA THR A 2 3.09 9.64 0.54
C THR A 2 3.71 8.56 1.40
N VAL A 3 2.91 7.78 2.12
CA VAL A 3 3.48 6.58 2.75
C VAL A 3 4.10 5.73 1.63
N ILE A 4 5.15 4.97 1.94
CA ILE A 4 5.80 4.17 0.89
C ILE A 4 4.79 3.20 0.27
N VAL A 5 4.83 3.06 -1.06
CA VAL A 5 3.87 2.24 -1.85
C VAL A 5 3.71 0.83 -1.27
N SER A 6 4.82 0.20 -0.85
CA SER A 6 4.80 -1.14 -0.25
C SER A 6 3.98 -1.21 1.05
N LEU A 7 3.92 -0.14 1.84
CA LEU A 7 3.11 -0.11 3.06
C LEU A 7 1.63 0.13 2.74
N HIS A 8 1.28 0.89 1.69
CA HIS A 8 -0.10 0.97 1.19
C HIS A 8 -0.60 -0.40 0.71
N VAL A 9 0.21 -1.10 -0.07
CA VAL A 9 -0.05 -2.48 -0.51
C VAL A 9 -0.28 -3.38 0.70
N ALA A 10 0.63 -3.37 1.68
CA ALA A 10 0.56 -4.25 2.85
C ALA A 10 -0.67 -3.97 3.74
N THR A 11 -0.95 -2.70 4.05
CA THR A 11 -2.10 -2.32 4.90
C THR A 11 -3.44 -2.60 4.21
N GLY A 12 -3.53 -2.32 2.91
CA GLY A 12 -4.67 -2.72 2.09
C GLY A 12 -4.87 -4.23 2.07
N ALA A 13 -3.78 -5.00 1.96
CA ALA A 13 -3.82 -6.46 2.00
C ALA A 13 -4.32 -6.98 3.35
N ALA A 14 -3.81 -6.43 4.45
CA ALA A 14 -4.21 -6.82 5.79
C ALA A 14 -5.70 -6.56 6.03
N ALA A 15 -6.20 -5.38 5.65
CA ALA A 15 -7.62 -5.05 5.77
C ALA A 15 -8.50 -5.93 4.87
N GLY A 16 -8.05 -6.19 3.63
CA GLY A 16 -8.72 -7.09 2.72
C GLY A 16 -8.84 -8.50 3.30
N ALA A 17 -7.73 -9.06 3.79
CA ALA A 17 -7.70 -10.36 4.46
C ALA A 17 -8.61 -10.40 5.69
N ALA A 18 -8.53 -9.39 6.56
CA ALA A 18 -9.34 -9.30 7.78
C ALA A 18 -10.84 -9.17 7.50
N SER A 19 -11.21 -8.50 6.40
CA SER A 19 -12.62 -8.34 6.01
C SER A 19 -13.25 -9.61 5.43
N GLY A 20 -12.45 -10.50 4.83
CA GLY A 20 -12.93 -11.67 4.09
C GLY A 20 -13.81 -11.36 2.87
N SER A 21 -13.99 -10.09 2.50
CA SER A 21 -14.93 -9.65 1.47
C SER A 21 -14.24 -8.83 0.39
N ARG A 22 -14.45 -9.22 -0.87
CA ARG A 22 -13.89 -8.53 -2.04
C ARG A 22 -14.38 -7.08 -2.13
N VAL A 23 -15.66 -6.86 -1.87
CA VAL A 23 -16.27 -5.52 -1.92
C VAL A 23 -15.75 -4.65 -0.79
N ALA A 24 -15.68 -5.19 0.43
CA ALA A 24 -15.11 -4.45 1.56
C ALA A 24 -13.64 -4.10 1.30
N ALA A 25 -12.84 -5.05 0.80
CA ALA A 25 -11.44 -4.82 0.45
C ALA A 25 -11.27 -3.68 -0.58
N LEU A 26 -12.13 -3.64 -1.61
CA LEU A 26 -12.13 -2.59 -2.64
C LEU A 26 -12.40 -1.21 -2.05
N LEU A 27 -13.33 -1.11 -1.09
CA LEU A 27 -13.72 0.17 -0.48
C LEU A 27 -12.74 0.63 0.61
N LEU A 28 -12.25 -0.30 1.43
CA LEU A 28 -11.33 -0.01 2.54
C LEU A 28 -9.94 0.41 2.04
N GLY A 29 -9.49 -0.12 0.90
CA GLY A 29 -8.18 0.20 0.34
C GLY A 29 -7.94 1.70 0.18
N PRO A 30 -8.75 2.44 -0.61
CA PRO A 30 -8.59 3.87 -0.80
C PRO A 30 -8.72 4.69 0.50
N ILE A 31 -9.57 4.24 1.44
CA ILE A 31 -9.73 4.89 2.75
C ILE A 31 -8.43 4.77 3.55
N LEU A 32 -7.84 3.58 3.60
CA LEU A 32 -6.59 3.31 4.30
C LEU A 32 -5.40 4.00 3.66
N HIS A 33 -5.39 4.09 2.33
CA HIS A 33 -4.40 4.89 1.61
C HIS A 33 -4.40 6.34 2.12
N LEU A 34 -5.56 7.00 2.07
CA LEU A 34 -5.73 8.37 2.53
C LEU A 34 -5.47 8.54 4.03
N ALA A 35 -5.74 7.52 4.85
CA ALA A 35 -5.44 7.54 6.28
C ALA A 35 -3.93 7.43 6.55
N GLY A 36 -3.24 6.55 5.81
CA GLY A 36 -1.79 6.38 5.89
C GLY A 36 -1.05 7.66 5.54
N ASP A 37 -1.45 8.32 4.45
CA ASP A 37 -0.86 9.58 4.00
C ASP A 37 -1.00 10.74 4.98
N ARG A 38 -1.98 10.67 5.89
CA ARG A 38 -2.15 11.67 6.95
C ARG A 38 -1.15 11.50 8.10
N LEU A 39 -0.48 10.36 8.22
CA LEU A 39 0.51 10.13 9.27
C LEU A 39 1.81 10.90 8.95
N PRO A 40 2.48 11.55 9.91
CA PRO A 40 3.79 12.16 9.68
C PRO A 40 4.88 11.11 9.42
N HIS A 41 5.20 10.88 8.14
CA HIS A 41 6.12 9.84 7.69
C HIS A 41 7.34 10.40 6.94
N GLN A 42 8.36 9.56 6.81
CA GLN A 42 9.51 9.81 5.96
C GLN A 42 9.35 9.05 4.64
N ASP A 43 9.47 9.76 3.52
CA ASP A 43 9.47 9.18 2.17
C ASP A 43 10.82 8.46 1.88
N ILE A 44 10.83 7.51 0.94
CA ILE A 44 12.08 6.95 0.41
C ILE A 44 12.55 7.81 -0.77
N GLY A 45 13.81 8.25 -0.77
CA GLY A 45 14.37 9.09 -1.84
C GLY A 45 14.50 8.41 -3.22
N SER A 46 14.10 7.14 -3.35
CA SER A 46 14.21 6.35 -4.57
C SER A 46 12.85 5.89 -5.07
N ARG A 47 12.32 6.62 -6.04
CA ARG A 47 11.02 6.31 -6.68
C ARG A 47 10.99 4.94 -7.37
N ARG A 48 12.12 4.51 -7.95
CA ARG A 48 12.23 3.16 -8.55
C ARG A 48 12.06 2.07 -7.49
N PHE A 49 12.66 2.28 -6.32
CA PHE A 49 12.55 1.35 -5.21
C PHE A 49 11.11 1.27 -4.70
N GLU A 50 10.44 2.41 -4.50
CA GLU A 50 9.04 2.45 -4.04
C GLU A 50 8.09 1.73 -5.00
N ILE A 51 8.18 2.02 -6.31
CA ILE A 51 7.36 1.34 -7.31
C ILE A 51 7.69 -0.16 -7.35
N GLY A 52 8.99 -0.50 -7.35
CA GLY A 52 9.44 -1.88 -7.40
C GLY A 52 8.99 -2.71 -6.20
N SER A 53 9.12 -2.18 -4.98
CA SER A 53 8.71 -2.87 -3.76
C SER A 53 7.19 -3.03 -3.66
N GLY A 54 6.42 -2.02 -4.07
CA GLY A 54 4.96 -2.10 -4.16
C GLY A 54 4.49 -3.17 -5.16
N LEU A 55 5.04 -3.14 -6.38
CA LEU A 55 4.72 -4.12 -7.42
C LEU A 55 5.10 -5.54 -7.00
N ALA A 56 6.28 -5.72 -6.41
CA ALA A 56 6.72 -7.01 -5.89
C ALA A 56 5.74 -7.57 -4.84
N GLY A 57 5.27 -6.72 -3.93
CA GLY A 57 4.26 -7.10 -2.93
C GLY A 57 2.93 -7.53 -3.55
N LEU A 58 2.43 -6.77 -4.54
CA LEU A 58 1.19 -7.13 -5.26
C LEU A 58 1.31 -8.45 -6.01
N VAL A 59 2.41 -8.64 -6.76
CA VAL A 59 2.67 -9.88 -7.50
C VAL A 59 2.79 -11.06 -6.54
N LEU A 60 3.49 -10.89 -5.42
CA LEU A 60 3.63 -11.92 -4.40
C LEU A 60 2.26 -12.33 -3.83
N LEU A 61 1.40 -11.37 -3.48
CA LEU A 61 0.04 -11.66 -2.99
C LEU A 61 -0.79 -12.38 -4.05
N ALA A 62 -0.80 -11.89 -5.28
CA ALA A 62 -1.54 -12.51 -6.38
C ALA A 62 -1.06 -13.95 -6.66
N ALA A 63 0.24 -14.20 -6.60
CA ALA A 63 0.83 -15.52 -6.82
C ALA A 63 0.55 -16.50 -5.67
N ARG A 64 0.50 -16.02 -4.42
CA ARG A 64 0.37 -16.87 -3.23
C ARG A 64 -1.07 -17.09 -2.77
N ARG A 65 -1.93 -16.09 -2.97
CA ARG A 65 -3.33 -16.09 -2.50
C ARG A 65 -4.35 -16.11 -3.65
N GLY A 66 -3.92 -15.70 -4.84
CA GLY A 66 -4.77 -15.55 -6.02
C GLY A 66 -5.14 -14.08 -6.28
N PRO A 67 -5.42 -13.72 -7.55
CA PRO A 67 -5.70 -12.33 -7.94
C PRO A 67 -7.04 -11.80 -7.40
N LEU A 68 -8.00 -12.68 -7.11
CA LEU A 68 -9.33 -12.33 -6.62
C LEU A 68 -9.50 -12.54 -5.10
N ASP A 69 -8.41 -12.87 -4.41
CA ASP A 69 -8.41 -12.94 -2.95
C ASP A 69 -8.63 -11.52 -2.37
N PRO A 70 -9.44 -11.36 -1.31
CA PRO A 70 -9.69 -10.07 -0.68
C PRO A 70 -8.41 -9.33 -0.29
N ALA A 71 -7.35 -10.02 0.14
CA ALA A 71 -6.07 -9.38 0.44
C ALA A 71 -5.43 -8.78 -0.82
N THR A 72 -5.42 -9.52 -1.93
CA THR A 72 -4.89 -9.01 -3.20
C THR A 72 -5.70 -7.82 -3.73
N ILE A 73 -7.03 -7.88 -3.61
CA ILE A 73 -7.92 -6.77 -4.02
C ILE A 73 -7.68 -5.54 -3.15
N GLY A 74 -7.61 -5.71 -1.83
CA GLY A 74 -7.36 -4.60 -0.90
C GLY A 74 -6.00 -3.96 -1.12
N ALA A 75 -4.98 -4.77 -1.39
CA ALA A 75 -3.64 -4.31 -1.75
C ALA A 75 -3.64 -3.46 -3.03
N GLY A 76 -4.34 -3.94 -4.07
CA GLY A 76 -4.50 -3.21 -5.33
C GLY A 76 -5.26 -1.90 -5.10
N ALA A 77 -6.43 -1.95 -4.48
CA ALA A 77 -7.28 -0.79 -4.25
C ALA A 77 -6.58 0.30 -3.41
N SER A 78 -5.78 -0.09 -2.41
CA SER A 78 -4.98 0.82 -1.58
C SER A 78 -3.80 1.45 -2.33
N SER A 79 -3.28 0.81 -3.39
CA SER A 79 -2.15 1.32 -4.18
C SER A 79 -2.56 2.05 -5.47
N VAL A 80 -3.84 1.99 -5.87
CA VAL A 80 -4.34 2.73 -7.05
C VAL A 80 -4.03 4.23 -6.99
N PRO A 81 -4.20 4.95 -5.86
CA PRO A 81 -3.88 6.37 -5.80
C PRO A 81 -2.40 6.67 -6.10
N ASP A 82 -1.48 5.76 -5.77
CA ASP A 82 -0.04 5.89 -6.08
C ASP A 82 0.23 5.91 -7.59
N LEU A 83 -0.68 5.39 -8.42
CA LEU A 83 -0.51 5.34 -9.88
C LEU A 83 -0.36 6.73 -10.50
N GLU A 84 -0.90 7.79 -9.88
CA GLU A 84 -0.69 9.15 -10.38
C GLU A 84 0.79 9.55 -10.36
N HIS A 85 1.64 8.87 -9.59
CA HIS A 85 3.06 9.08 -9.63
C HIS A 85 3.63 8.62 -10.98
N VAL A 86 3.20 7.44 -11.44
CA VAL A 86 3.70 6.75 -12.65
C VAL A 86 3.01 7.20 -13.92
N LEU A 87 1.71 7.51 -13.86
CA LEU A 87 0.86 7.77 -15.01
C LEU A 87 0.46 9.25 -15.03
N PRO A 88 1.13 10.11 -15.82
CA PRO A 88 0.86 11.54 -15.86
C PRO A 88 -0.56 11.89 -16.30
N PHE A 89 -1.20 11.04 -17.11
CA PHE A 89 -2.58 11.24 -17.57
C PHE A 89 -3.62 11.11 -16.45
N LEU A 90 -3.27 10.54 -15.30
CA LEU A 90 -4.13 10.51 -14.10
C LEU A 90 -4.12 11.83 -13.33
N ARG A 91 -3.39 12.86 -13.82
CA ARG A 91 -3.28 14.19 -13.20
C ARG A 91 -4.07 15.21 -14.01
N PRO A 92 -5.32 15.55 -13.64
CA PRO A 92 -6.05 16.62 -14.29
C PRO A 92 -5.27 17.93 -14.17
N HIS A 93 -5.06 18.61 -15.29
CA HIS A 93 -4.27 19.85 -15.37
C HIS A 93 -2.82 19.70 -14.88
N GLY A 94 -2.25 18.49 -14.95
CA GLY A 94 -0.89 18.19 -14.50
C GLY A 94 -0.71 18.16 -12.97
N ARG A 95 -1.79 18.34 -12.21
CA ARG A 95 -1.77 18.35 -10.74
C ARG A 95 -2.14 16.98 -10.20
N LYS A 96 -1.39 16.54 -9.20
CA LYS A 96 -1.67 15.36 -8.39
C LYS A 96 -3.01 15.54 -7.66
N LEU A 97 -3.91 14.56 -7.76
CA LEU A 97 -5.24 14.58 -7.15
C LEU A 97 -5.19 14.12 -5.70
N PHE A 98 -4.44 13.05 -5.46
CA PHE A 98 -4.33 12.42 -4.14
C PHE A 98 -3.17 13.01 -3.35
N HIS A 99 -2.09 13.41 -4.03
CA HIS A 99 -0.87 13.86 -3.36
C HIS A 99 -0.48 15.29 -3.77
N GLY A 100 -1.18 16.30 -3.24
CA GLY A 100 -0.98 17.70 -3.67
C GLY A 100 -1.24 18.80 -2.64
N ARG A 101 -1.69 18.47 -1.43
CA ARG A 101 -1.76 19.44 -0.31
C ARG A 101 -0.49 19.30 0.53
N PRO A 102 0.07 20.39 1.08
CA PRO A 102 1.20 20.30 2.01
C PRO A 102 0.74 19.55 3.25
N GLY A 103 0.87 18.22 3.24
CA GLY A 103 0.77 17.40 4.44
C GLY A 103 1.92 17.84 5.33
N TRP A 104 1.55 18.53 6.41
CA TRP A 104 2.38 19.13 7.45
C TRP A 104 3.88 18.84 7.31
N HIS A 105 4.65 19.85 6.89
CA HIS A 105 6.11 19.92 6.98
C HIS A 105 6.57 19.73 8.44
N ARG A 106 6.55 18.49 8.94
CA ARG A 106 7.27 18.07 10.12
C ARG A 106 7.98 16.78 9.80
N SER A 107 9.28 16.93 9.56
CA SER A 107 10.30 15.89 9.68
C SER A 107 9.88 14.78 10.66
N GLY A 108 9.54 13.62 10.10
CA GLY A 108 9.77 12.26 10.59
C GLY A 108 9.43 11.94 12.04
N ARG A 109 8.27 11.30 12.27
CA ARG A 109 8.10 10.38 13.41
C ARG A 109 8.03 8.92 12.98
N PHE A 110 7.67 8.64 11.72
CA PHE A 110 7.59 7.29 11.19
C PHE A 110 8.67 7.02 10.13
N PRO A 111 9.79 6.38 10.51
CA PRO A 111 10.93 6.18 9.62
C PRO A 111 10.58 5.30 8.43
N ALA A 112 11.18 5.59 7.27
CA ALA A 112 11.02 4.79 6.06
C ALA A 112 11.42 3.31 6.28
N GLY A 113 12.48 3.08 7.07
CA GLY A 113 12.90 1.71 7.43
C GLY A 113 11.86 0.96 8.24
N LEU A 114 11.16 1.63 9.17
CA LEU A 114 10.09 1.01 9.95
C LEU A 114 8.86 0.74 9.07
N GLN A 115 8.53 1.64 8.15
CA GLN A 115 7.48 1.41 7.15
C GLN A 115 7.77 0.16 6.32
N LEU A 116 9.03 -0.01 5.85
CA LEU A 116 9.45 -1.20 5.10
C LEU A 116 9.39 -2.48 5.94
N LEU A 117 9.87 -2.42 7.18
CA LEU A 117 9.82 -3.54 8.10
C LEU A 117 8.37 -4.01 8.32
N LEU A 118 7.46 -3.06 8.59
CA LEU A 118 6.04 -3.35 8.79
C LEU A 118 5.39 -3.90 7.52
N ALA A 119 5.69 -3.31 6.36
CA ALA A 119 5.20 -3.83 5.09
C ALA A 119 5.66 -5.28 4.86
N GLY A 120 6.94 -5.56 5.07
CA GLY A 120 7.50 -6.91 4.95
C GLY A 120 6.89 -7.90 5.95
N ALA A 121 6.72 -7.50 7.21
CA ALA A 121 6.11 -8.34 8.24
C ALA A 121 4.66 -8.70 7.93
N ILE A 122 3.85 -7.71 7.52
CA ILE A 122 2.44 -7.92 7.13
C ILE A 122 2.36 -8.85 5.91
N LEU A 123 3.12 -8.56 4.85
CA LEU A 123 3.12 -9.38 3.65
C LEU A 123 3.60 -10.81 3.94
N GLY A 124 4.68 -10.95 4.72
CA GLY A 124 5.20 -12.23 5.17
C GLY A 124 4.15 -13.06 5.91
N ALA A 125 3.44 -12.46 6.86
CA ALA A 125 2.36 -13.12 7.59
C ALA A 125 1.20 -13.56 6.68
N LEU A 126 0.85 -12.76 5.68
CA LEU A 126 -0.26 -13.05 4.76
C LEU A 126 0.04 -14.15 3.73
N VAL A 127 1.32 -14.39 3.43
CA VAL A 127 1.76 -15.39 2.42
C VAL A 127 2.43 -16.61 3.02
N ALA A 128 2.71 -16.58 4.31
CA ALA A 128 3.19 -17.74 5.05
C ALA A 128 2.18 -18.90 4.90
N PRO A 129 2.66 -20.14 4.69
CA PRO A 129 1.77 -21.29 4.72
C PRO A 129 1.09 -21.37 6.11
N PRO A 130 -0.16 -21.85 6.18
CA PRO A 130 -0.78 -22.10 7.47
C PRO A 130 0.12 -23.04 8.28
N SER A 131 0.45 -22.64 9.51
CA SER A 131 1.12 -23.53 10.45
C SER A 131 0.27 -24.79 10.55
N ARG A 132 0.86 -25.96 10.27
CA ARG A 132 0.19 -27.24 10.54
C ARG A 132 -0.17 -27.22 12.03
N ALA A 133 -1.47 -27.15 12.32
CA ALA A 133 -1.97 -27.53 13.62
C ALA A 133 -1.92 -29.06 13.61
N ASP A 134 -0.96 -29.61 14.34
CA ASP A 134 -0.93 -31.03 14.70
C ASP A 134 -1.99 -31.32 15.77
#